data_AF-A0A8T6G7Q1-F1
#
_entry.id   AF-A0A8T6G7Q1-F1
#
_cell.length_a   1.000
_cell.length_b   1.000
_cell.length_c   1.000
_cell.angle_alpha   90.00
_cell.angle_beta   90.00
_cell.angle_gamma   90.00
#
_symmetry.space_group_name_H-M   'P 1'
#
loop_
_entity.id
_entity.type
_entity.pdbx_description
1 polymer ?
#
loop_
_entity_poly.entity_id
_entity_poly.type
_entity_poly.pdbx_seq_one_letter_code
_entity_poly.pdbx_strand_id
1 'polypeptide(L)'
;MASKWDLSEEDWVEVADRALEFVDDPDARGLILYRFEGQYLPALRKARNAEQTFRAWNAFYAYMTFRESRRKFFSLSDGDALRVITTLTDVLDLPPYSGD
;
A
#
# COMPACT_ATOMS: atom_id res chain seq x y z
N MET A 1 13.73 17.46 -10.81
CA MET A 1 14.28 16.21 -10.26
C MET A 1 13.12 15.25 -10.16
N ALA A 2 13.07 14.19 -10.97
CA ALA A 2 12.05 13.16 -10.81
C ALA A 2 12.25 12.51 -9.44
N SER A 3 11.17 12.35 -8.67
CA SER A 3 11.23 11.65 -7.40
C SER A 3 11.59 10.20 -7.65
N LYS A 4 12.31 9.53 -6.74
CA LYS A 4 12.58 8.07 -6.82
C LYS A 4 11.30 7.18 -6.80
N TRP A 5 10.14 7.82 -6.69
CA TRP A 5 8.80 7.24 -6.60
C TRP A 5 7.89 7.69 -7.76
N ASP A 6 8.42 8.46 -8.70
CA ASP A 6 7.73 8.76 -9.95
C ASP A 6 8.05 7.60 -10.91
N LEU A 7 7.42 6.47 -10.64
CA LEU A 7 7.61 5.20 -11.34
C LEU A 7 6.90 5.20 -12.70
N SER A 8 7.42 4.40 -13.64
CA SER A 8 6.70 4.13 -14.88
C SER A 8 5.50 3.20 -14.62
N GLU A 9 4.60 3.10 -15.61
CA GLU A 9 3.49 2.14 -15.54
C GLU A 9 3.99 0.69 -15.43
N GLU A 10 5.08 0.36 -16.13
CA GLU A 10 5.71 -0.98 -16.06
C GLU A 10 6.30 -1.27 -14.67
N ASP A 11 6.95 -0.29 -14.05
CA ASP A 11 7.48 -0.44 -12.68
C ASP A 11 6.34 -0.64 -11.67
N TRP A 12 5.20 0.04 -11.86
CA TRP A 12 4.02 -0.14 -11.00
C TRP A 12 3.39 -1.53 -11.15
N VAL A 13 3.42 -2.11 -12.35
CA VAL A 13 3.01 -3.51 -12.56
C VAL A 13 3.95 -4.46 -11.81
N GLU A 14 5.26 -4.23 -11.83
CA GLU A 14 6.19 -5.06 -11.06
C GLU A 14 5.95 -4.96 -9.53
N VAL A 15 5.69 -3.74 -9.04
CA VAL A 15 5.31 -3.50 -7.64
C VAL A 15 4.02 -4.24 -7.30
N ALA A 16 3.03 -4.19 -8.18
CA ALA A 16 1.76 -4.88 -8.05
C ALA A 16 1.95 -6.39 -7.88
N ASP A 17 2.70 -6.99 -8.81
CA ASP A 17 2.91 -8.42 -8.85
C ASP A 17 3.63 -8.90 -7.59
N ARG A 18 4.66 -8.18 -7.14
CA ARG A 18 5.39 -8.54 -5.91
C ARG A 18 4.55 -8.38 -4.65
N ALA A 19 3.86 -7.25 -4.51
CA ALA A 19 3.14 -6.92 -3.27
C ALA A 19 1.81 -7.67 -3.13
N LEU A 20 1.21 -8.10 -4.25
CA LEU A 20 -0.16 -8.62 -4.29
C LEU A 20 -0.29 -9.94 -5.05
N GLU A 21 0.80 -10.66 -5.34
CA GLU A 21 0.77 -11.97 -6.02
C GLU A 21 -0.22 -12.96 -5.39
N PHE A 22 -0.40 -12.89 -4.06
CA PHE A 22 -1.26 -13.78 -3.28
C PHE A 22 -2.75 -13.37 -3.27
N VAL A 23 -3.10 -12.21 -3.83
CA VAL A 23 -4.49 -11.73 -3.93
C VAL A 23 -5.07 -12.22 -5.25
N ASP A 24 -5.86 -13.28 -5.29
CA ASP A 24 -6.27 -13.88 -6.58
C ASP A 24 -7.13 -12.96 -7.47
N ASP A 25 -7.86 -12.02 -6.88
CA ASP A 25 -8.77 -11.13 -7.60
C ASP A 25 -8.02 -9.92 -8.22
N PRO A 26 -7.95 -9.81 -9.56
CA PRO A 26 -7.24 -8.72 -10.23
C PRO A 26 -7.89 -7.35 -10.01
N ASP A 27 -9.22 -7.30 -9.87
CA ASP A 27 -9.91 -6.04 -9.57
C ASP A 27 -9.55 -5.58 -8.16
N ALA A 28 -9.43 -6.52 -7.21
CA ALA A 28 -8.99 -6.20 -5.85
C ALA A 28 -7.55 -5.67 -5.85
N ARG A 29 -6.63 -6.31 -6.61
CA ARG A 29 -5.26 -5.81 -6.78
C ARG A 29 -5.24 -4.37 -7.31
N GLY A 30 -5.97 -4.13 -8.40
CA GLY A 30 -6.06 -2.82 -9.02
C GLY A 30 -6.60 -1.76 -8.06
N LEU A 31 -7.64 -2.10 -7.29
CA LEU A 31 -8.23 -1.17 -6.33
C LEU A 31 -7.30 -0.86 -5.14
N ILE A 32 -6.56 -1.86 -4.65
CA ILE A 32 -5.55 -1.67 -3.59
C ILE A 32 -4.46 -0.69 -4.07
N LEU A 33 -3.89 -0.92 -5.25
CA LEU A 33 -2.81 -0.10 -5.79
C LEU A 33 -3.27 1.30 -6.13
N TYR A 34 -4.41 1.44 -6.79
CA TYR A 34 -5.00 2.74 -7.11
C TYR A 34 -5.18 3.59 -5.84
N ARG A 35 -5.63 2.97 -4.74
CA ARG A 35 -5.75 3.67 -3.45
C ARG A 35 -4.40 3.96 -2.82
N PHE A 36 -3.46 3.02 -2.87
CA PHE A 36 -2.11 3.22 -2.38
C PHE A 36 -1.43 4.40 -3.05
N GLU A 37 -1.35 4.40 -4.38
CA GLU A 37 -0.72 5.44 -5.19
C GLU A 37 -1.42 6.79 -5.03
N GLY A 38 -2.75 6.81 -5.11
CA GLY A 38 -3.51 8.07 -5.09
C GLY A 38 -3.58 8.74 -3.72
N GLN A 39 -3.47 7.97 -2.62
CA GLN A 39 -3.78 8.48 -1.28
C GLN A 39 -2.69 8.24 -0.25
N TYR A 40 -2.16 7.02 -0.15
CA TYR A 40 -1.28 6.63 0.95
C TYR A 40 0.19 6.91 0.67
N LEU A 41 0.67 6.66 -0.56
CA LEU A 41 2.02 7.01 -0.97
C LEU A 41 2.28 8.54 -0.87
N PRO A 42 1.39 9.43 -1.33
CA PRO A 42 1.55 10.88 -1.12
C PRO A 42 1.59 11.27 0.36
N ALA A 43 0.86 10.57 1.23
CA ALA A 43 0.91 10.81 2.67
C ALA A 43 2.26 10.38 3.26
N LEU A 44 2.78 9.20 2.88
CA LEU A 44 4.10 8.71 3.27
C LEU A 44 5.22 9.65 2.80
N ARG A 45 5.15 10.16 1.55
CA ARG A 45 6.11 11.15 1.02
C ARG A 45 6.12 12.47 1.80
N LYS A 46 4.98 12.84 2.39
CA LYS A 46 4.81 14.06 3.18
C LYS A 46 5.14 13.87 4.66
N ALA A 47 5.20 12.64 5.15
CA ALA A 47 5.54 12.36 6.53
C ALA A 47 6.92 12.94 6.89
N ARG A 48 7.04 13.48 8.11
CA ARG A 48 8.24 14.12 8.65
C ARG A 48 8.74 13.47 9.93
N ASN A 49 7.96 12.56 10.50
CA ASN A 49 8.29 11.84 11.72
C ASN A 49 7.60 10.47 11.75
N ALA A 50 8.03 9.62 12.70
CA ALA A 50 7.53 8.25 12.85
C ALA A 50 6.01 8.21 13.08
N GLU A 51 5.45 9.16 13.83
CA GLU A 51 4.01 9.22 14.08
C GLU A 51 3.19 9.44 12.80
N GLN A 52 3.64 10.34 11.92
CA GLN A 52 2.98 10.58 10.64
C GLN A 52 3.10 9.38 9.69
N THR A 53 4.27 8.73 9.67
CA THR A 53 4.48 7.47 8.94
C THR A 53 3.53 6.38 9.44
N PHE A 54 3.47 6.17 10.76
CA PHE A 54 2.58 5.21 11.39
C PHE A 54 1.11 5.48 11.02
N ARG A 55 0.66 6.73 11.11
CA ARG A 55 -0.72 7.09 10.74
C ARG A 55 -1.04 6.79 9.28
N ALA A 56 -0.12 7.06 8.36
CA ALA A 56 -0.32 6.79 6.93
C ALA A 56 -0.43 5.28 6.66
N TRP A 57 0.49 4.49 7.24
CA TRP A 57 0.45 3.03 7.10
C TRP A 57 -0.74 2.40 7.81
N ASN A 58 -1.07 2.83 9.03
CA ASN A 58 -2.23 2.32 9.77
C ASN A 58 -3.54 2.61 9.03
N ALA A 59 -3.64 3.77 8.37
CA ALA A 59 -4.80 4.08 7.53
C ALA A 59 -4.90 3.18 6.28
N PHE A 60 -3.76 2.77 5.71
CA PHE A 60 -3.72 1.83 4.58
C PHE A 60 -4.01 0.40 5.02
N TYR A 61 -3.42 -0.04 6.14
CA TYR A 61 -3.74 -1.29 6.82
C TYR A 61 -5.23 -1.41 7.08
N ALA A 62 -5.80 -0.41 7.76
CA ALA A 62 -7.22 -0.36 8.06
C ALA A 62 -8.06 -0.42 6.78
N TYR A 63 -7.67 0.28 5.71
CA TYR A 63 -8.37 0.19 4.44
C TYR A 63 -8.40 -1.24 3.89
N MET A 64 -7.28 -1.96 3.92
CA MET A 64 -7.19 -3.32 3.41
C MET A 64 -8.00 -4.33 4.24
N THR A 65 -7.99 -4.19 5.57
CA THR A 65 -8.65 -5.13 6.51
C THR A 65 -10.10 -4.76 6.83
N PHE A 66 -10.54 -3.53 6.52
CA PHE A 66 -11.92 -3.14 6.77
C PHE A 66 -12.87 -4.00 5.95
N ARG A 67 -14.02 -4.34 6.54
CA ARG A 67 -15.06 -5.15 5.91
C ARG A 67 -15.45 -4.64 4.52
N GLU A 68 -15.88 -5.58 3.68
CA GLU A 68 -16.42 -5.30 2.36
C GLU A 68 -17.62 -4.34 2.40
N SER A 69 -17.78 -3.60 1.32
CA SER A 69 -18.86 -2.65 1.09
C SER A 69 -19.19 -2.59 -0.39
N ARG A 70 -20.30 -1.91 -0.74
CA ARG A 70 -20.66 -1.64 -2.14
C ARG A 70 -19.57 -0.95 -2.97
N ARG A 71 -18.58 -0.32 -2.34
CA ARG A 71 -17.48 0.43 -3.00
C ARG A 71 -16.10 -0.24 -2.83
N LYS A 72 -16.02 -1.36 -2.12
CA LYS A 72 -14.79 -2.14 -1.84
C LYS A 72 -15.21 -3.59 -1.60
N PHE A 73 -14.98 -4.45 -2.58
CA PHE A 73 -15.47 -5.85 -2.60
C PHE A 73 -14.44 -6.86 -2.08
N PHE A 74 -13.39 -6.40 -1.41
CA PHE A 74 -12.38 -7.26 -0.81
C PHE A 74 -12.17 -6.93 0.66
N SER A 75 -11.63 -7.89 1.39
CA SER A 75 -11.05 -7.71 2.72
C SER A 75 -9.86 -8.64 2.86
N LEU A 76 -8.69 -8.10 3.22
CA LEU A 76 -7.51 -8.93 3.49
C LEU A 76 -7.53 -9.41 4.95
N SER A 77 -6.86 -10.53 5.20
CA SER A 77 -6.49 -10.91 6.57
C SER A 77 -5.44 -9.93 7.13
N ASP A 78 -5.29 -9.89 8.44
CA ASP A 78 -4.27 -9.07 9.09
C ASP A 78 -2.86 -9.43 8.60
N GLY A 79 -2.56 -10.73 8.46
CA GLY A 79 -1.28 -11.22 7.99
C GLY A 79 -0.99 -10.81 6.54
N ASP A 80 -1.99 -10.89 5.67
CA ASP A 80 -1.87 -10.47 4.28
C ASP A 80 -1.68 -8.96 4.15
N ALA A 81 -2.45 -8.17 4.91
CA ALA A 81 -2.31 -6.71 4.92
C ALA A 81 -0.91 -6.27 5.39
N LEU A 82 -0.37 -6.93 6.42
CA LEU A 82 1.01 -6.70 6.87
C LEU A 82 2.03 -7.10 5.80
N ARG A 83 1.81 -8.24 5.12
CA ARG A 83 2.66 -8.69 4.01
C ARG A 83 2.72 -7.64 2.89
N VAL A 84 1.58 -7.07 2.49
CA VAL A 84 1.55 -5.97 1.49
C VAL A 84 2.41 -4.79 1.96
N ILE A 85 2.23 -4.34 3.20
CA ILE A 85 2.96 -3.19 3.75
C ILE A 85 4.46 -3.46 3.77
N THR A 86 4.89 -4.63 4.24
CA THR A 86 6.31 -5.01 4.24
C THR A 86 6.88 -5.03 2.83
N THR A 87 6.19 -5.69 1.88
CA THR A 87 6.70 -5.75 0.50
C THR A 87 6.74 -4.39 -0.17
N LEU A 88 5.73 -3.53 0.02
CA LEU A 88 5.76 -2.16 -0.51
C LEU A 88 6.87 -1.33 0.14
N THR A 89 7.13 -1.51 1.44
CA THR A 89 8.22 -0.84 2.15
C THR A 89 9.56 -1.19 1.50
N ASP A 90 9.79 -2.48 1.28
CA ASP A 90 11.05 -3.00 0.73
C ASP A 90 11.24 -2.59 -0.75
N VAL A 91 10.21 -2.78 -1.58
CA VAL A 91 10.30 -2.52 -3.03
C VAL A 91 10.43 -1.02 -3.33
N LEU A 92 9.75 -0.17 -2.57
CA LEU A 92 9.70 1.28 -2.82
C LEU A 92 10.65 2.09 -1.92
N ASP A 93 11.42 1.43 -1.06
CA ASP A 93 12.33 2.05 -0.08
C ASP A 93 11.61 3.17 0.70
N LEU A 94 10.48 2.81 1.30
CA LEU A 94 9.60 3.68 2.08
C LEU A 94 9.95 3.63 3.57
N PRO A 95 9.58 4.66 4.35
CA PRO A 95 9.67 4.60 5.80
C PRO A 95 8.92 3.37 6.34
N PRO A 96 9.51 2.58 7.25
CA PRO A 96 8.92 1.32 7.70
C PRO A 96 7.64 1.55 8.51
N TYR A 97 6.81 0.52 8.55
CA TYR A 97 5.69 0.46 9.50
C TYR A 97 6.21 0.22 10.92
N SER A 98 6.55 1.31 11.60
CA SER A 98 6.84 1.31 13.03
C SER A 98 5.54 1.52 13.80
N GLY A 99 4.84 0.43 14.12
CA GLY A 99 3.92 0.41 15.25
C GLY A 99 4.74 0.20 16.52
N ASP A 100 4.48 1.01 17.55
CA ASP A 100 4.95 0.74 18.91
C ASP A 100 4.54 -0.67 19.38
#